data_AF-A0A329MGB2-F1
#
_entry.id   AF-A0A329MGB2-F1
#
_cell.length_a   1.000
_cell.length_b   1.000
_cell.length_c   1.000
_cell.angle_alpha   90.00
_cell.angle_beta   90.00
_cell.angle_gamma   90.00
#
_symmetry.space_group_name_H-M   'P 1'
#
loop_
_entity.id
_entity.type
_entity.pdbx_description
1 polymer ?
#
loop_
_entity_poly.entity_id
_entity_poly.type
_entity_poly.pdbx_seq_one_letter_code
_entity_poly.pdbx_strand_id
1 'polypeptide(L)' 'MNATGYFYYFILLLAATGALTLRIDVKEYDRQGLNKEKKLTRLLAWGNLILGASLFTADWAFQKWFW' A
#
# COMPACT_ATOMS: atom_id res chain seq x y z
N MET A 1 11.22 -1.04 22.51
CA MET A 1 10.38 -0.88 21.30
C MET A 1 10.36 -2.24 20.60
N ASN A 2 9.21 -2.89 20.51
CA ASN A 2 9.11 -4.29 20.06
C ASN A 2 8.96 -4.34 18.53
N ALA A 3 9.64 -5.28 17.87
CA ALA A 3 9.68 -5.41 16.40
C ALA A 3 8.27 -5.50 15.76
N THR A 4 7.31 -6.09 16.47
CA THR A 4 5.90 -6.20 16.04
C THR A 4 5.21 -4.85 15.86
N GLY A 5 5.57 -3.84 16.68
CA GLY A 5 5.01 -2.49 16.54
C GLY A 5 5.47 -1.78 15.27
N TYR A 6 6.72 -1.95 14.88
CA TYR A 6 7.25 -1.39 13.62
C TYR A 6 6.64 -2.07 12.39
N PHE A 7 6.33 -3.36 12.48
CA PHE A 7 5.71 -4.11 11.39
C PHE A 7 4.31 -3.58 11.04
N TYR A 8 3.44 -3.38 12.03
CA TYR A 8 2.12 -2.79 11.77
C TYR A 8 2.19 -1.34 11.31
N TYR A 9 3.15 -0.56 11.81
CA TYR A 9 3.40 0.79 11.31
C TYR A 9 3.79 0.77 9.82
N PHE A 10 4.65 -0.16 9.41
CA PHE A 10 5.03 -0.34 8.02
C PHE A 10 3.85 -0.74 7.13
N ILE A 11 2.97 -1.65 7.60
CA ILE A 11 1.73 -2.00 6.89
C ILE A 11 0.84 -0.76 6.69
N LEU A 12 0.64 0.03 7.75
CA LEU A 12 -0.14 1.26 7.67
C LEU A 12 0.50 2.27 6.71
N LEU A 13 1.82 2.37 6.69
CA LEU A 13 2.54 3.26 5.78
C LEU A 13 2.35 2.84 4.32
N LEU A 14 2.44 1.54 4.00
CA LEU A 14 2.15 1.01 2.68
C LEU A 14 0.71 1.33 2.26
N ALA A 15 -0.25 1.06 3.14
CA ALA A 15 -1.67 1.32 2.87
C ALA A 15 -1.95 2.82 2.65
N ALA A 16 -1.44 3.67 3.52
CA ALA A 16 -1.59 5.12 3.42
C ALA A 16 -0.95 5.67 2.15
N THR A 17 0.27 5.23 1.82
CA THR A 17 0.98 5.67 0.61
C THR A 17 0.21 5.26 -0.64
N GLY A 18 -0.21 4.00 -0.75
CA GLY A 18 -1.01 3.53 -1.88
C GLY A 18 -2.34 4.31 -2.03
N ALA A 19 -3.03 4.57 -0.93
CA ALA A 19 -4.29 5.32 -0.94
C ALA A 19 -4.09 6.80 -1.32
N LEU A 20 -3.05 7.46 -0.80
CA LEU A 20 -2.75 8.86 -1.09
C LEU A 20 -2.32 9.02 -2.56
N THR A 21 -1.44 8.16 -3.07
CA THR A 21 -1.01 8.19 -4.48
C THR A 21 -2.18 7.95 -5.44
N LEU A 22 -3.14 7.07 -5.12
CA LEU A 22 -4.36 6.90 -5.92
C LEU A 22 -5.24 8.15 -5.93
N ARG A 23 -5.32 8.89 -4.82
CA ARG A 23 -6.19 10.07 -4.69
C ARG A 23 -5.59 11.34 -5.25
N ILE A 24 -4.29 11.54 -5.04
CA ILE A 24 -3.56 12.77 -5.36
C ILE A 24 -2.88 12.59 -6.72
N ASP A 25 -1.85 11.75 -6.78
CA ASP A 25 -0.96 11.68 -7.93
C ASP A 25 -1.68 11.17 -9.19
N VAL A 26 -2.46 10.09 -9.08
CA VAL A 26 -3.23 9.56 -10.23
C VAL A 26 -4.23 10.59 -10.76
N LYS A 27 -4.87 11.36 -9.87
CA LYS A 27 -5.81 12.41 -10.26
C LYS A 27 -5.10 13.59 -10.92
N GLU A 28 -3.92 13.95 -10.43
CA GLU A 28 -3.11 15.02 -11.01
C GLU A 28 -2.56 14.63 -12.39
N TYR A 29 -2.04 13.41 -12.56
CA TYR A 29 -1.61 12.92 -13.88
C TYR A 29 -2.76 12.82 -14.87
N ASP A 30 -3.97 12.51 -14.40
CA ASP A 30 -5.18 12.52 -15.23
C ASP A 30 -5.52 13.94 -15.69
N ARG A 31 -5.46 14.92 -14.77
CA ARG A 31 -5.70 16.34 -15.06
C ARG A 31 -4.70 16.90 -16.08
N GLN A 32 -3.46 16.43 -16.05
CA GLN A 32 -2.41 16.83 -16.99
C GLN A 32 -2.42 16.04 -18.32
N GLY A 33 -3.30 15.03 -18.48
CA GLY A 33 -3.34 14.19 -19.67
C GLY A 33 -2.15 13.22 -19.81
N LEU A 34 -1.39 13.00 -18.73
CA LEU A 34 -0.19 12.17 -18.71
C LEU A 34 -0.53 10.67 -18.53
N ASN A 35 -1.07 10.06 -19.59
CA ASN A 35 -1.59 8.69 -19.56
C ASN A 35 -0.54 7.62 -19.17
N LYS A 36 0.72 7.80 -19.57
CA LYS A 36 1.81 6.86 -19.23
C LYS A 36 2.12 6.90 -17.73
N GLU A 37 2.36 8.09 -17.19
CA GLU A 37 2.62 8.31 -15.76
C GLU A 37 1.44 7.86 -14.92
N LYS A 38 0.21 8.24 -15.29
CA LYS A 38 -1.03 7.78 -14.63
C LYS A 38 -1.09 6.25 -14.52
N LYS A 39 -0.71 5.51 -15.57
CA LYS A 39 -0.73 4.05 -15.56
C LYS A 39 0.34 3.49 -14.62
N LEU A 40 1.55 4.01 -14.67
CA LEU A 40 2.66 3.59 -13.81
C LEU A 40 2.34 3.88 -12.34
N THR A 41 1.95 5.11 -12.02
CA THR A 41 1.60 5.55 -10.67
C THR A 41 0.45 4.75 -10.09
N ARG A 42 -0.59 4.46 -10.90
CA ARG A 42 -1.70 3.59 -10.47
C ARG A 42 -1.24 2.17 -10.18
N LEU A 43 -0.34 1.60 -10.99
CA LEU A 43 0.25 0.28 -10.73
C LEU A 43 1.03 0.27 -9.41
N LEU A 44 1.87 1.29 -9.18
CA LEU A 44 2.65 1.43 -7.94
C LEU A 44 1.75 1.59 -6.71
N ALA A 45 0.67 2.36 -6.84
CA ALA A 45 -0.25 2.60 -5.76
C ALA A 45 -1.03 1.32 -5.39
N TRP A 46 -1.51 0.57 -6.38
CA TRP A 46 -2.11 -0.76 -6.15
C TRP A 46 -1.09 -1.76 -5.60
N GLY A 47 0.16 -1.71 -6.04
CA GLY A 47 1.24 -2.53 -5.50
C GLY A 47 1.45 -2.30 -4.00
N ASN A 48 1.46 -1.05 -3.54
CA ASN A 48 1.55 -0.71 -2.12
C ASN A 48 0.35 -1.25 -1.32
N LEU A 49 -0.88 -1.09 -1.84
CA LEU A 49 -2.09 -1.60 -1.18
C LEU A 49 -2.08 -3.13 -1.07
N ILE A 50 -1.72 -3.82 -2.16
CA ILE A 50 -1.66 -5.28 -2.19
C ILE A 50 -0.59 -5.79 -1.23
N LEU A 51 0.62 -5.20 -1.24
CA LEU A 51 1.68 -5.58 -0.31
C LEU A 51 1.27 -5.39 1.15
N GLY A 52 0.67 -4.24 1.49
CA GLY A 52 0.16 -4.00 2.85
C GLY A 52 -0.92 -5.03 3.25
N ALA A 53 -1.87 -5.31 2.36
CA ALA A 53 -2.93 -6.30 2.61
C ALA A 53 -2.39 -7.73 2.74
N SER A 54 -1.43 -8.11 1.90
CA SER A 54 -0.78 -9.43 1.96
C SER A 54 0.01 -9.61 3.25
N LEU A 55 0.78 -8.59 3.68
CA LEU A 55 1.51 -8.64 4.94
C LEU A 55 0.58 -8.75 6.15
N PHE A 56 -0.50 -7.97 6.16
CA PHE A 56 -1.52 -8.06 7.22
C PHE A 56 -2.18 -9.44 7.27
N THR A 57 -2.55 -9.98 6.10
CA THR A 57 -3.17 -11.31 6.01
C THR A 57 -2.21 -12.42 6.43
N ALA A 58 -0.93 -12.32 6.05
CA ALA A 58 0.09 -13.29 6.42
C ALA A 58 0.34 -13.28 7.93
N ASP A 59 0.46 -12.11 8.56
CA ASP A 59 0.62 -11.99 10.00
C ASP A 59 -0.60 -12.53 10.77
N TRP A 60 -1.81 -12.19 10.33
CA TRP A 60 -3.03 -12.74 10.91
C TRP A 60 -3.12 -14.27 10.79
N ALA A 61 -2.79 -14.83 9.62
CA ALA A 61 -2.78 -16.28 9.42
C ALA A 61 -1.70 -16.96 10.27
N PHE A 62 -0.53 -16.34 10.38
CA PHE A 62 0.55 -16.82 11.22
C PHE A 62 0.14 -16.86 12.70
N GLN A 63 -0.43 -15.77 13.23
CA GLN A 63 -0.93 -15.74 14.60
C GLN A 63 -2.05 -16.74 14.86
N LYS A 64 -2.91 -17.01 13.87
CA LYS A 64 -4.04 -17.95 14.04
C LYS A 64 -3.64 -19.43 13.98
N TRP A 65 -2.60 -19.77 13.22
CA TRP A 65 -2.20 -21.16 13.00
C TRP A 65 -1.01 -21.61 13.85
N PHE A 66 -0.14 -20.67 14.25
CA PHE A 66 1.06 -20.99 15.05
C PHE A 66 0.95 -20.54 16.51
N TRP A 67 -0.10 -19.82 16.89
CA TRP A 67 -0.40 -19.40 18.25
C TRP A 67 -1.85 -19.71 18.62
#